data_AF-A0A382VHS2-F1
#
_entry.id   AF-A0A382VHS2-F1
#
_cell.length_a   1.000
_cell.length_b   1.000
_cell.length_c   1.000
_cell.angle_alpha   90.00
_cell.angle_beta   90.00
_cell.angle_gamma   90.00
#
_symmetry.space_group_name_H-M   'P 1'
#
loop_
_entity.id
_entity.type
_entity.pdbx_description
1 polymer ?
#
loop_
_entity_poly.entity_id
_entity_poly.type
_entity_poly.pdbx_seq_one_letter_code
_entity_poly.pdbx_strand_id
1 'polypeptide(L)'
;QPVKLTLAYKIPKRLGEQLLHVTLKDGSGKRIERKVLKASGAGEIEVQFDVPKDLQGNQASFAAFIGAEFAKNLQHLSSKPIGIK
;
A
#
# COMPACT_ATOMS: atom_id res chain seq x y z
N GLN A 1 2.35 -5.48 -15.65
CA GLN A 1 2.83 -4.11 -15.93
C GLN A 1 3.32 -3.50 -14.63
N PRO A 2 4.50 -2.85 -14.60
CA PRO A 2 4.97 -2.17 -13.39
C PRO A 2 4.11 -0.93 -13.11
N VAL A 3 3.65 -0.78 -11.87
CA VAL A 3 2.94 0.41 -11.37
C VAL A 3 3.71 0.96 -10.18
N LYS A 4 3.95 2.26 -10.19
CA LYS A 4 4.60 2.99 -9.10
C LYS A 4 3.56 3.73 -8.27
N LEU A 5 3.67 3.60 -6.96
CA LEU A 5 2.84 4.31 -5.99
C LEU A 5 3.73 5.16 -5.09
N THR A 6 3.47 6.46 -5.05
CA THR A 6 4.11 7.38 -4.11
C THR A 6 3.21 7.55 -2.88
N LEU A 7 3.74 7.28 -1.70
CA LEU A 7 3.05 7.51 -0.43
C LEU A 7 3.76 8.60 0.37
N ALA A 8 3.07 9.71 0.59
CA ALA A 8 3.47 10.70 1.59
C ALA A 8 3.09 10.20 2.99
N TYR A 9 4.02 10.30 3.94
CA TYR A 9 3.80 9.89 5.32
C TYR A 9 4.30 10.94 6.31
N LYS A 10 3.67 10.95 7.49
CA LYS A 10 4.08 11.78 8.63
C LYS A 10 3.91 11.00 9.93
N ILE A 11 5.02 10.54 10.48
CA ILE A 11 5.12 9.73 11.69
C ILE A 11 5.66 10.61 12.81
N PRO A 12 4.86 10.88 13.86
CA PRO A 12 5.32 11.62 15.02
C PRO A 12 6.58 10.99 15.63
N LYS A 13 7.57 11.82 16.00
CA LYS A 13 8.85 11.37 16.57
C LYS A 13 8.69 10.37 17.73
N ARG A 14 7.67 10.56 18.58
CA ARG A 14 7.36 9.67 19.73
C ARG A 14 7.05 8.21 19.35
N LEU A 15 6.68 7.95 18.09
CA LEU A 15 6.37 6.61 17.60
C LEU A 15 7.60 5.92 17.00
N GLY A 16 8.73 6.63 16.84
CA GLY A 16 9.94 6.08 16.26
C GLY A 16 9.73 5.54 14.84
N GLU A 17 10.50 4.50 14.50
CA GLU A 17 10.32 3.75 13.26
C GLU A 17 9.04 2.91 13.31
N GLN A 18 8.30 2.91 12.21
CA GLN A 18 7.07 2.15 12.05
C GLN A 18 7.15 1.30 10.78
N LEU A 19 6.35 0.22 10.77
CA LEU A 19 6.14 -0.59 9.59
C LEU A 19 5.01 0.01 8.74
N LEU A 20 5.31 0.29 7.47
CA LEU A 20 4.36 0.68 6.44
C LEU A 20 4.09 -0.54 5.55
N HIS A 21 2.88 -1.04 5.59
CA HIS A 21 2.42 -2.15 4.77
C HIS A 21 1.63 -1.62 3.59
N VAL A 22 2.11 -1.86 2.37
CA VAL A 22 1.44 -1.46 1.12
C VAL A 22 1.02 -2.72 0.39
N THR A 23 -0.25 -2.79 0.00
CA THR A 23 -0.91 -4.00 -0.50
C THR A 23 -1.54 -3.73 -1.86
N LEU A 24 -1.21 -4.55 -2.85
CA LEU A 24 -1.91 -4.63 -4.13
C LEU A 24 -3.05 -5.66 -4.02
N LYS A 25 -4.22 -5.28 -4.51
CA LYS A 25 -5.44 -6.12 -4.54
C LYS A 25 -6.03 -6.17 -5.94
N ASP A 26 -6.69 -7.28 -6.26
CA ASP A 26 -7.48 -7.41 -7.50
C ASP A 26 -8.84 -6.68 -7.40
N GLY A 27 -9.63 -6.74 -8.48
CA GLY A 27 -10.96 -6.13 -8.56
C GLY A 27 -12.00 -6.68 -7.58
N SER A 28 -11.76 -7.86 -6.98
CA SER A 28 -12.59 -8.43 -5.91
C SER A 28 -12.16 -7.97 -4.51
N GLY A 29 -11.04 -7.26 -4.40
CA GLY A 29 -10.43 -6.85 -3.14
C GLY A 29 -9.52 -7.92 -2.51
N LYS A 30 -9.29 -9.05 -3.19
CA LYS A 30 -8.35 -10.08 -2.74
C LYS A 30 -6.93 -9.56 -2.86
N ARG A 31 -6.11 -9.83 -1.84
CA ARG A 31 -4.69 -9.48 -1.83
C ARG A 31 -3.93 -10.30 -2.87
N ILE A 32 -3.21 -9.62 -3.75
CA ILE A 32 -2.23 -10.22 -4.67
C ILE A 32 -0.85 -10.22 -4.00
N GLU A 33 -0.40 -9.03 -3.57
CA GLU A 33 0.94 -8.84 -3.01
C GLU A 33 0.90 -7.82 -1.87
N ARG A 34 1.82 -7.94 -0.91
CA ARG A 34 2.09 -6.91 0.09
C ARG A 34 3.60 -6.68 0.23
N LYS A 35 4.00 -5.43 0.20
CA LYS A 35 5.35 -4.97 0.55
C LYS A 35 5.32 -4.33 1.92
N VAL A 36 6.35 -4.60 2.74
CA VAL A 36 6.50 -4.04 4.08
C VAL A 36 7.78 -3.22 4.10
N LEU A 37 7.64 -1.97 4.48
CA LEU A 37 8.69 -0.97 4.47
C LEU A 37 8.83 -0.38 5.87
N LYS A 38 10.00 0.15 6.17
CA LYS A 38 10.25 0.90 7.41
C LYS A 38 10.22 2.39 7.09
N ALA A 39 9.54 3.17 7.94
CA ALA A 39 9.43 4.61 7.78
C ALA A 39 9.51 5.29 9.15
N SER A 40 10.07 6.51 9.20
CA SER A 40 10.11 7.36 10.39
C SER A 40 10.13 8.83 9.98
N GLY A 41 9.67 9.73 10.85
CA GLY A 41 9.58 11.16 10.52
C GLY A 41 8.57 11.44 9.40
N ALA A 42 8.85 12.41 8.55
CA ALA A 42 7.97 12.77 7.43
C ALA A 42 8.73 12.71 6.10
N GLY A 43 8.05 12.27 5.05
CA GLY A 43 8.65 12.14 3.73
C GLY A 43 7.74 11.42 2.75
N GLU A 44 8.32 10.99 1.65
CA GLU A 44 7.67 10.20 0.62
C GLU A 44 8.40 8.89 0.41
N ILE A 45 7.66 7.85 0.04
CA ILE A 45 8.24 6.56 -0.35
C ILE A 45 7.59 6.07 -1.64
N GLU A 46 8.41 5.68 -2.60
CA GLU A 46 7.96 5.05 -3.84
C GLU A 46 7.92 3.53 -3.66
N VAL A 47 6.80 2.92 -4.04
CA VAL A 47 6.60 1.48 -4.01
C VAL A 47 6.17 1.01 -5.39
N GLN A 48 6.98 0.17 -6.00
CA GLN A 48 6.66 -0.44 -7.29
C GLN A 48 5.99 -1.80 -7.08
N PHE A 49 4.95 -2.11 -7.85
CA PHE A 49 4.33 -3.44 -7.93
C PHE A 49 4.31 -3.91 -9.38
N ASP A 50 4.47 -5.21 -9.58
CA ASP A 50 4.23 -5.84 -10.88
C ASP A 50 2.79 -6.32 -10.92
N VAL A 51 1.93 -5.55 -11.60
CA VAL A 51 0.50 -5.86 -11.71
C VAL A 51 0.30 -6.94 -12.77
N PRO A 52 -0.33 -8.08 -12.45
CA PRO A 52 -0.67 -9.10 -13.43
C PRO A 52 -1.55 -8.54 -14.56
N LYS A 53 -1.39 -9.02 -15.80
CA LYS A 53 -2.23 -8.57 -16.93
C LYS A 53 -3.67 -9.09 -16.83
N ASP A 54 -3.84 -10.28 -16.26
CA ASP A 54 -5.14 -10.95 -16.15
C ASP A 54 -5.70 -10.80 -14.74
N LEU A 55 -6.08 -9.56 -14.37
CA LEU A 55 -6.79 -9.32 -13.14
C LEU A 55 -8.30 -9.44 -13.34
N GLN A 56 -8.96 -10.09 -12.38
CA GLN A 56 -10.41 -10.22 -12.40
C GLN A 56 -11.05 -8.82 -12.42
N GLY A 57 -11.97 -8.61 -13.38
CA GLY A 57 -12.61 -7.32 -13.60
C GLY A 57 -11.70 -6.25 -14.22
N ASN A 58 -10.47 -6.62 -14.61
CA ASN A 58 -9.45 -5.73 -15.17
C ASN A 58 -9.20 -4.48 -14.30
N GLN A 59 -9.29 -4.66 -12.99
CA GLN A 59 -9.17 -3.61 -11.99
C GLN A 59 -8.18 -4.03 -10.91
N ALA A 60 -7.46 -3.05 -10.37
CA ALA A 60 -6.66 -3.21 -9.17
C ALA A 60 -6.96 -2.09 -8.18
N SER A 61 -6.71 -2.36 -6.90
CA SER A 61 -6.70 -1.33 -5.87
C SER A 61 -5.49 -1.48 -4.98
N PHE A 62 -5.14 -0.38 -4.31
CA PHE A 62 -4.02 -0.34 -3.38
C PHE A 62 -4.54 -0.01 -1.99
N ALA A 63 -3.96 -0.64 -0.97
CA ALA A 63 -4.22 -0.30 0.42
C ALA A 63 -2.90 -0.14 1.16
N ALA A 64 -2.82 0.86 2.02
CA ALA A 64 -1.64 1.12 2.83
C ALA A 64 -2.04 1.28 4.29
N PHE A 65 -1.32 0.64 5.20
CA PHE A 65 -1.49 0.91 6.63
C PHE A 65 -0.14 1.01 7.32
N ILE A 66 -0.12 1.73 8.42
CA ILE A 66 1.06 1.89 9.27
C ILE A 66 0.81 1.32 10.67
N GLY A 67 1.78 0.60 11.23
CA GLY A 67 1.71 -0.06 12.53
C GLY A 67 2.20 -1.51 12.49
N ALA A 68 2.31 -2.13 13.65
CA ALA A 68 2.89 -3.48 13.79
C ALA A 68 2.07 -4.57 13.06
N GLU A 69 0.75 -4.42 13.00
CA GLU A 69 -0.17 -5.37 12.37
C GLU A 69 -1.45 -4.67 11.91
N PHE A 70 -2.20 -5.28 11.00
CA PHE A 70 -3.41 -4.67 10.44
C PHE A 70 -4.49 -4.42 11.50
N ALA A 71 -4.69 -5.35 12.44
CA ALA A 71 -5.72 -5.21 13.49
C ALA A 71 -5.43 -4.05 14.46
N LYS A 72 -4.16 -3.64 14.59
CA LYS A 72 -3.71 -2.55 15.45
C LYS A 72 -3.01 -1.46 14.63
N ASN A 73 -3.51 -1.21 13.43
CA ASN A 73 -2.96 -0.16 12.58
C ASN A 73 -3.24 1.22 13.21
N LEU A 74 -2.30 2.14 13.05
CA LEU A 74 -2.43 3.54 13.47
C LEU A 74 -3.19 4.36 12.44
N GLN A 75 -3.09 3.96 11.18
CA GLN A 75 -3.80 4.54 10.05
C GLN A 75 -3.89 3.52 8.94
N HIS A 76 -5.01 3.53 8.22
CA HIS A 76 -5.25 2.73 7.03
C HIS A 76 -5.87 3.60 5.93
N LEU A 77 -5.32 3.48 4.73
CA LEU A 77 -5.76 4.12 3.51
C LEU A 77 -6.07 3.03 2.48
N SER A 78 -7.08 3.26 1.64
CA SER A 78 -7.38 2.43 0.48
C SER A 78 -7.75 3.32 -0.70
N SER A 79 -7.23 3.00 -1.87
CA SER A 79 -7.57 3.67 -3.10
C SER A 79 -8.93 3.19 -3.60
N LYS A 80 -9.54 3.97 -4.49
CA LYS A 80 -10.59 3.45 -5.37
C LYS A 80 -9.98 2.40 -6.33
N PRO A 81 -10.77 1.47 -6.87
CA PRO A 81 -10.34 0.62 -7.97
C PRO A 81 -9.88 1.46 -9.17
N ILE A 82 -8.82 1.02 -9.82
CA ILE A 82 -8.21 1.63 -11.00
C ILE A 82 -8.24 0.58 -12.10
N GLY A 83 -8.71 0.96 -13.29
CA GLY A 83 -8.66 0.08 -14.45
C GLY A 83 -7.21 -0.14 -14.90
N ILE A 84 -6.84 -1.39 -15.10
CA ILE A 84 -5.53 -1.77 -15.65
C ILE A 84 -5.73 -1.87 -17.17
N LYS A 85 -5.03 -1.07 -17.97
CA LYS A 85 -5.15 -1.11 -19.43
C LYS A 85 -4.10 -2.04 -20.04
#